data_AF-A0AB34JYP8-F1
#
_entry.id   AF-A0AB34JYP8-F1
#
_cell.length_a   1.000
_cell.length_b   1.000
_cell.length_c   1.000
_cell.angle_alpha   90.00
_cell.angle_beta   90.00
_cell.angle_gamma   90.00
#
_symmetry.space_group_name_H-M   'P 1'
#
loop_
_entity.id
_entity.type
_entity.pdbx_description
1 polymer ?
#
loop_
_entity_poly.entity_id
_entity_poly.type
_entity_poly.pdbx_seq_one_letter_code
_entity_poly.pdbx_strand_id
1 'polypeptide(L)'
;MAAEAGRRGDDSARSCGQMVGDMIPRIQRLFTDLRMKGACNKVGEFSMDLFRPFRRIHELSFAGFVSEVKATMTMNPHNPVSGFVLWNVLAFWFGVVNMIIYASFGTKALWEAVVAIITGFTIAYFLFWVFVHSNDKWYQRYSLIFSVCLTIYYAFSAFGNLFNIISPFFDGCKAVATGVMSIHAWKIHTSDASAQDPTVLVLH
;
A
#
# COMPACT_ATOMS: atom_id res chain seq x y z
N MET A 1 -22.33 -12.44 46.38
CA MET A 1 -21.49 -12.73 45.18
C MET A 1 -22.16 -12.34 43.86
N ALA A 2 -23.49 -12.43 43.67
CA ALA A 2 -24.14 -11.99 42.43
C ALA A 2 -24.12 -10.46 42.18
N ALA A 3 -24.05 -9.63 43.22
CA ALA A 3 -24.06 -8.16 43.10
C ALA A 3 -22.73 -7.55 42.61
N GLU A 4 -21.60 -8.23 42.76
CA GLU A 4 -20.29 -7.75 42.29
C GLU A 4 -20.07 -8.03 40.79
N ALA A 5 -20.72 -9.07 40.26
CA ALA A 5 -20.68 -9.36 38.82
C ALA A 5 -21.42 -8.28 37.99
N GLY A 6 -22.49 -7.68 38.54
CA GLY A 6 -23.24 -6.62 37.88
C GLY A 6 -22.48 -5.28 37.78
N ARG A 7 -21.68 -4.92 38.80
CA ARG A 7 -20.88 -3.67 38.77
C ARG A 7 -19.73 -3.72 37.77
N ARG A 8 -19.07 -4.87 37.60
CA ARG A 8 -17.97 -5.02 36.63
C ARG A 8 -18.43 -4.90 35.16
N GLY A 9 -19.66 -5.28 34.84
CA GLY A 9 -20.22 -5.14 33.49
C GLY A 9 -20.49 -3.68 33.10
N ASP A 10 -20.97 -2.87 34.05
CA ASP A 10 -21.36 -1.48 33.81
C ASP A 10 -20.13 -0.55 33.66
N ASP A 11 -19.05 -0.82 34.40
CA ASP A 11 -17.78 -0.09 34.25
C ASP A 11 -17.07 -0.41 32.92
N SER A 12 -17.17 -1.64 32.42
CA SER A 12 -16.59 -2.04 31.13
C SER A 12 -17.33 -1.42 29.94
N ALA A 13 -18.67 -1.36 30.00
CA ALA A 13 -19.49 -0.71 28.98
C ALA A 13 -19.24 0.81 28.94
N ARG A 14 -19.11 1.46 30.11
CA ARG A 14 -18.75 2.90 30.20
C ARG A 14 -17.35 3.19 29.67
N SER A 15 -16.39 2.31 29.94
CA SER A 15 -15.01 2.45 29.44
C SER A 15 -14.93 2.32 27.91
N CYS A 16 -15.65 1.36 27.31
CA CYS A 16 -15.72 1.21 25.85
C CYS A 16 -16.42 2.41 25.19
N GLY A 17 -17.53 2.88 25.78
CA GLY A 17 -18.25 4.07 25.31
C GLY A 17 -17.40 5.34 25.35
N GLN A 18 -16.63 5.57 26.43
CA GLN A 18 -15.68 6.69 26.52
C GLN A 18 -14.55 6.57 25.48
N MET A 19 -14.01 5.37 25.27
CA MET A 19 -12.95 5.15 24.28
C MET A 19 -13.42 5.46 22.85
N VAL A 20 -14.64 5.04 22.47
CA VAL A 20 -15.23 5.36 21.17
C VAL A 20 -15.54 6.86 21.06
N GLY A 21 -16.05 7.47 22.12
CA GLY A 21 -16.30 8.91 22.21
C GLY A 21 -15.05 9.75 21.97
N ASP A 22 -13.89 9.31 22.50
CA ASP A 22 -12.60 9.97 22.29
C ASP A 22 -11.96 9.66 20.93
N MET A 23 -12.32 8.54 20.31
CA MET A 23 -11.75 8.10 19.02
C MET A 23 -12.28 8.94 17.85
N ILE A 24 -13.58 9.25 17.83
CA ILE A 24 -14.21 10.04 16.75
C ILE A 24 -13.51 11.40 16.53
N PRO A 25 -13.32 12.26 17.56
CA PRO A 25 -12.65 13.55 17.36
C PRO A 25 -11.18 13.38 16.98
N ARG A 26 -10.50 12.32 17.42
CA ARG A 26 -9.11 12.02 16.99
C ARG A 26 -9.06 11.68 15.50
N ILE A 27 -9.98 10.85 15.01
CA ILE A 27 -10.09 10.51 13.58
C ILE A 27 -10.38 11.76 12.75
N GLN A 28 -11.31 12.62 13.19
CA GLN A 28 -11.63 13.86 12.49
C GLN A 28 -10.42 14.81 12.42
N ARG A 29 -9.64 14.94 13.50
CA ARG A 29 -8.40 15.73 13.51
C ARG A 29 -7.35 15.16 12.56
N LEU A 30 -7.14 13.85 12.58
CA LEU A 30 -6.23 13.17 11.65
C LEU A 30 -6.65 13.39 10.19
N PHE A 31 -7.93 13.24 9.89
CA PHE A 31 -8.45 13.47 8.54
C PHE A 31 -8.24 14.92 8.09
N THR A 32 -8.49 15.88 8.99
CA THR A 32 -8.26 17.30 8.71
C THR A 32 -6.78 17.59 8.49
N ASP A 33 -5.89 17.02 9.30
CA ASP A 33 -4.44 17.15 9.13
C ASP A 33 -3.96 16.57 7.79
N LEU A 34 -4.39 15.36 7.43
CA LEU A 34 -4.08 14.74 6.14
C LEU A 34 -4.58 15.58 4.97
N ARG A 35 -5.80 16.10 5.07
CA ARG A 35 -6.38 16.97 4.05
C ARG A 35 -5.58 18.27 3.90
N MET A 36 -5.19 18.90 5.01
CA MET A 36 -4.35 20.11 5.00
C MET A 36 -2.96 19.84 4.40
N LYS A 37 -2.39 18.66 4.65
CA LYS A 37 -1.13 18.18 4.04
C LYS A 37 -1.28 17.75 2.57
N GLY A 38 -2.44 17.97 1.96
CA GLY A 38 -2.68 17.70 0.54
C GLY A 38 -2.87 16.23 0.19
N ALA A 39 -3.17 15.36 1.16
CA ALA A 39 -3.36 13.93 0.95
C ALA A 39 -4.51 13.58 0.01
N CYS A 40 -5.43 14.50 -0.29
CA CYS A 40 -6.51 14.27 -1.25
C CYS A 40 -6.21 14.83 -2.65
N ASN A 41 -5.18 15.65 -2.80
CA ASN A 41 -4.91 16.40 -4.04
C ASN A 41 -4.05 15.61 -5.04
N LYS A 42 -3.54 14.44 -4.62
CA LYS A 42 -2.56 13.64 -5.37
C LYS A 42 -3.14 12.38 -5.99
N VAL A 43 -4.44 12.15 -5.86
CA VAL A 43 -5.12 10.95 -6.41
C VAL A 43 -4.94 10.89 -7.92
N GLY A 44 -5.10 12.01 -8.62
CA GLY A 44 -4.93 12.05 -10.09
C GLY A 44 -3.52 11.70 -10.53
N GLU A 45 -2.50 12.16 -9.80
CA GLU A 45 -1.09 11.84 -10.08
C GLU A 45 -0.83 10.34 -9.92
N PHE A 46 -1.28 9.76 -8.80
CA PHE A 46 -1.18 8.32 -8.58
C PHE A 46 -1.96 7.50 -9.62
N SER A 47 -3.16 7.93 -10.02
CA SER A 47 -3.92 7.25 -11.07
C SER A 47 -3.17 7.22 -12.40
N MET A 48 -2.46 8.29 -12.75
CA MET A 48 -1.62 8.31 -13.95
C MET A 48 -0.43 7.35 -13.84
N ASP A 49 0.25 7.34 -12.68
CA ASP A 49 1.35 6.40 -12.42
C ASP A 49 0.90 4.93 -12.42
N LEU A 50 -0.33 4.66 -12.00
CA LEU A 50 -0.92 3.33 -11.98
C LEU A 50 -1.03 2.72 -13.39
N PHE A 51 -1.23 3.55 -14.41
CA PHE A 51 -1.29 3.12 -15.81
C PHE A 51 0.05 3.27 -16.55
N ARG A 52 1.06 3.91 -15.92
CA ARG A 52 2.36 4.16 -16.52
C ARG A 52 3.07 2.90 -17.02
N PRO A 53 3.03 1.74 -16.33
CA PRO A 53 3.60 0.50 -16.85
C PRO A 53 3.00 0.08 -18.20
N PHE A 54 1.67 0.19 -18.37
CA PHE A 54 1.02 -0.17 -19.64
C PHE A 54 1.34 0.80 -20.76
N ARG A 55 1.38 2.10 -20.44
CA ARG A 55 1.79 3.12 -21.40
C ARG A 55 3.23 2.91 -21.87
N ARG A 56 4.13 2.58 -20.94
CA ARG A 56 5.52 2.26 -21.26
C ARG A 56 5.68 0.97 -22.03
N ILE A 57 4.84 -0.06 -21.84
CA ILE A 57 4.88 -1.27 -22.69
C ILE A 57 4.50 -0.96 -24.14
N HIS A 58 3.69 0.08 -24.36
CA HIS A 58 3.34 0.53 -25.71
C HIS A 58 4.43 1.43 -26.33
N GLU A 59 5.11 2.25 -25.52
CA GLU A 59 6.16 3.19 -25.97
C GLU A 59 7.56 2.54 -26.04
N LEU A 60 7.87 1.65 -25.11
CA LEU A 60 9.10 0.86 -25.02
C LEU A 60 8.77 -0.59 -25.37
N SER A 61 9.59 -1.22 -26.22
CA SER A 61 9.49 -2.66 -26.44
C SER A 61 9.44 -3.42 -25.10
N PHE A 62 8.76 -4.58 -25.05
CA PHE A 62 8.65 -5.41 -23.85
C PHE A 62 10.02 -5.68 -23.17
N ALA A 63 11.08 -5.80 -23.97
CA ALA A 63 12.46 -5.95 -23.49
C ALA A 63 12.95 -4.75 -22.65
N GLY A 64 12.57 -3.52 -23.03
CA GLY A 64 12.89 -2.30 -22.28
C GLY A 64 12.19 -2.27 -20.92
N PHE A 65 10.92 -2.66 -20.85
CA PHE A 65 10.18 -2.79 -19.58
C PHE A 65 10.83 -3.83 -18.66
N VAL A 66 11.16 -5.01 -19.20
CA VAL A 66 11.85 -6.06 -18.43
C VAL A 66 13.20 -5.58 -17.93
N SER A 67 13.94 -4.81 -18.73
CA SER A 67 15.22 -4.23 -18.30
C SER A 67 15.05 -3.25 -17.12
N GLU A 68 13.99 -2.44 -17.11
CA GLU A 68 13.69 -1.53 -16.01
C GLU A 68 13.27 -2.26 -14.73
N VAL A 69 12.41 -3.29 -14.85
CA VAL A 69 12.06 -4.17 -13.74
C VAL A 69 13.30 -4.87 -13.19
N LYS A 70 14.19 -5.36 -14.08
CA LYS A 70 15.44 -6.00 -13.68
C LYS A 70 16.37 -5.00 -12.97
N ALA A 71 16.50 -3.78 -13.49
CA ALA A 71 17.32 -2.74 -12.88
C ALA A 71 16.83 -2.38 -11.46
N THR A 72 15.52 -2.25 -11.28
CA THR A 72 14.95 -2.00 -9.94
C THR A 72 15.07 -3.23 -9.03
N MET A 73 14.94 -4.46 -9.55
CA MET A 73 15.23 -5.69 -8.80
C MET A 73 16.69 -5.80 -8.34
N THR A 74 17.66 -5.25 -9.09
CA THR A 74 19.07 -5.23 -8.66
C THR A 74 19.35 -4.27 -7.49
N MET A 75 18.30 -3.70 -6.91
CA MET A 75 18.34 -2.86 -5.71
C MET A 75 19.22 -1.62 -5.83
N ASN A 76 19.63 -1.21 -7.03
CA ASN A 76 20.43 -0.01 -7.27
C ASN A 76 19.75 0.97 -8.26
N PRO A 77 18.52 1.44 -7.98
CA PRO A 77 17.89 2.41 -8.85
C PRO A 77 18.61 3.75 -8.72
N HIS A 78 18.78 4.46 -9.85
CA HIS A 78 19.23 5.85 -9.81
C HIS A 78 18.31 6.75 -8.97
N ASN A 79 17.03 6.39 -8.86
CA ASN A 79 16.06 7.07 -8.01
C ASN A 79 15.22 6.08 -7.18
N PRO A 80 15.34 6.06 -5.85
CA PRO A 80 14.58 5.12 -5.00
C PRO A 80 13.07 5.39 -5.04
N VAL A 81 12.63 6.63 -5.30
CA VAL A 81 11.20 6.99 -5.43
C VAL A 81 10.59 6.29 -6.64
N SER A 82 11.28 6.33 -7.79
CA SER A 82 10.79 5.66 -9.01
C SER A 82 10.67 4.14 -8.81
N GLY A 83 11.65 3.51 -8.16
CA GLY A 83 11.58 2.10 -7.80
C GLY A 83 10.40 1.81 -6.88
N PHE A 84 10.22 2.60 -5.82
CA PHE A 84 9.08 2.48 -4.92
C PHE A 84 7.74 2.56 -5.65
N VAL A 85 7.53 3.58 -6.49
CA VAL A 85 6.28 3.77 -7.24
C VAL A 85 6.00 2.59 -8.15
N LEU A 86 7.00 2.13 -8.91
CA LEU A 86 6.85 0.98 -9.82
C LEU A 86 6.41 -0.28 -9.06
N TRP A 87 7.09 -0.62 -7.96
CA TRP A 87 6.79 -1.84 -7.21
C TRP A 87 5.47 -1.75 -6.44
N ASN A 88 5.07 -0.57 -5.98
CA ASN A 88 3.76 -0.33 -5.39
C ASN A 88 2.62 -0.53 -6.41
N VAL A 89 2.79 0.02 -7.62
CA VAL A 89 1.84 -0.15 -8.74
C VAL A 89 1.76 -1.62 -9.16
N LEU A 90 2.89 -2.32 -9.28
CA LEU A 90 2.90 -3.75 -9.60
C LEU A 90 2.20 -4.60 -8.53
N ALA A 91 2.45 -4.34 -7.25
CA ALA A 91 1.78 -5.04 -6.15
C ALA A 91 0.25 -4.86 -6.20
N PHE A 92 -0.22 -3.65 -6.54
CA PHE A 92 -1.64 -3.37 -6.77
C PHE A 92 -2.19 -4.20 -7.95
N TRP A 93 -1.54 -4.16 -9.12
CA TRP A 93 -2.02 -4.87 -10.30
C TRP A 93 -2.02 -6.39 -10.16
N PHE A 94 -1.03 -6.98 -9.46
CA PHE A 94 -1.10 -8.40 -9.10
C PHE A 94 -2.34 -8.71 -8.26
N GLY A 95 -2.72 -7.81 -7.34
CA GLY A 95 -3.96 -7.92 -6.58
C GLY A 95 -5.21 -7.84 -7.45
N VAL A 96 -5.26 -6.88 -8.38
CA VAL A 96 -6.39 -6.71 -9.32
C VAL A 96 -6.56 -7.96 -10.19
N VAL A 97 -5.48 -8.46 -10.80
CA VAL A 97 -5.53 -9.65 -11.67
C VAL A 97 -5.99 -10.86 -10.87
N ASN A 98 -5.45 -11.08 -9.66
CA ASN A 98 -5.89 -12.17 -8.79
C ASN A 98 -7.39 -12.09 -8.48
N MET A 99 -7.90 -10.88 -8.17
CA MET A 99 -9.32 -10.66 -7.87
C MET A 99 -10.23 -10.85 -9.09
N ILE A 100 -9.79 -10.44 -10.29
CA ILE A 100 -10.54 -10.70 -11.54
C ILE A 100 -10.63 -12.20 -11.81
N ILE A 101 -9.52 -12.93 -11.65
CA ILE A 101 -9.51 -14.38 -11.81
C ILE A 101 -10.44 -15.02 -10.78
N TYR A 102 -10.35 -14.65 -9.51
CA TYR A 102 -11.21 -15.15 -8.44
C TYR A 102 -12.71 -14.86 -8.71
N ALA A 103 -13.05 -13.63 -9.11
CA ALA A 103 -14.41 -13.23 -9.44
C ALA A 103 -15.00 -14.00 -10.63
N SER A 104 -14.15 -14.47 -11.54
CA SER A 104 -14.59 -15.27 -12.70
C SER A 104 -15.15 -16.65 -12.30
N PHE A 105 -14.95 -17.10 -11.05
CA PHE A 105 -15.45 -18.38 -10.54
C PHE A 105 -16.76 -18.28 -9.75
N GLY A 106 -17.37 -17.09 -9.56
CA GLY A 106 -18.70 -16.99 -8.92
C GLY A 106 -19.21 -15.57 -8.60
N THR A 107 -20.52 -15.41 -8.40
CA THR A 107 -21.16 -14.09 -8.21
C THR A 107 -20.92 -13.44 -6.85
N LYS A 108 -20.84 -14.22 -5.75
CA LYS A 108 -20.44 -13.69 -4.42
C LYS A 108 -19.01 -13.14 -4.43
N ALA A 109 -18.16 -13.68 -5.29
CA ALA A 109 -16.78 -13.26 -5.44
C ALA A 109 -16.63 -11.88 -6.12
N LEU A 110 -17.65 -11.38 -6.82
CA LEU A 110 -17.57 -10.08 -7.49
C LEU A 110 -17.63 -8.90 -6.51
N TRP A 111 -18.52 -8.95 -5.51
CA TRP A 111 -18.57 -7.91 -4.48
C TRP A 111 -17.28 -7.90 -3.64
N GLU A 112 -16.81 -9.08 -3.25
CA GLU A 112 -15.53 -9.25 -2.54
C GLU A 112 -14.36 -8.68 -3.36
N ALA A 113 -14.33 -8.95 -4.67
CA ALA A 113 -13.32 -8.41 -5.57
C ALA A 113 -13.37 -6.87 -5.65
N VAL A 114 -14.56 -6.28 -5.77
CA VAL A 114 -14.70 -4.80 -5.80
C VAL A 114 -14.19 -4.17 -4.51
N VAL A 115 -14.61 -4.71 -3.35
CA VAL A 115 -14.13 -4.21 -2.05
C VAL A 115 -12.61 -4.36 -1.94
N ALA A 116 -12.07 -5.52 -2.33
CA ALA A 116 -10.63 -5.77 -2.29
C ALA A 116 -9.83 -4.83 -3.21
N ILE A 117 -10.34 -4.53 -4.41
CA ILE A 117 -9.71 -3.59 -5.35
C ILE A 117 -9.71 -2.16 -4.78
N ILE A 118 -10.84 -1.71 -4.20
CA ILE A 118 -10.94 -0.38 -3.58
C ILE A 118 -9.99 -0.27 -2.39
N THR A 119 -9.95 -1.28 -1.52
CA THR A 119 -9.02 -1.33 -0.39
C THR A 119 -7.57 -1.33 -0.87
N GLY A 120 -7.24 -2.14 -1.88
CA GLY A 120 -5.91 -2.19 -2.48
C GLY A 120 -5.48 -0.85 -3.07
N PHE A 121 -6.38 -0.18 -3.79
CA PHE A 121 -6.14 1.15 -4.33
C PHE A 121 -5.88 2.16 -3.23
N THR A 122 -6.70 2.15 -2.17
CA THR A 122 -6.57 3.06 -1.03
C THR A 122 -5.23 2.89 -0.32
N ILE A 123 -4.81 1.63 -0.10
CA ILE A 123 -3.50 1.32 0.50
C ILE A 123 -2.36 1.80 -0.40
N ALA A 124 -2.40 1.44 -1.68
CA ALA A 124 -1.34 1.81 -2.62
C ALA A 124 -1.23 3.33 -2.77
N TYR A 125 -2.36 4.04 -2.82
CA TYR A 125 -2.42 5.49 -2.85
C TYR A 125 -1.85 6.12 -1.57
N PHE A 126 -2.23 5.60 -0.40
CA PHE A 126 -1.74 6.12 0.87
C PHE A 126 -0.21 5.96 0.98
N LEU A 127 0.31 4.79 0.61
CA LEU A 127 1.75 4.53 0.57
C LEU A 127 2.46 5.45 -0.43
N PHE A 128 1.89 5.65 -1.62
CA PHE A 128 2.38 6.63 -2.60
C PHE A 128 2.47 8.02 -1.97
N TRP A 129 1.39 8.53 -1.39
CA TRP A 129 1.39 9.87 -0.80
C TRP A 129 2.42 10.01 0.33
N VAL A 130 2.54 9.02 1.22
CA VAL A 130 3.48 9.07 2.35
C VAL A 130 4.93 9.13 1.88
N PHE A 131 5.33 8.26 0.95
CA PHE A 131 6.73 8.15 0.55
C PHE A 131 7.14 9.12 -0.56
N VAL A 132 6.19 9.62 -1.36
CA VAL A 132 6.46 10.56 -2.46
C VAL A 132 6.26 12.01 -2.04
N HIS A 133 5.30 12.31 -1.15
CA HIS A 133 4.86 13.69 -0.90
C HIS A 133 4.84 14.16 0.56
N SER A 134 4.55 13.30 1.54
CA SER A 134 4.27 13.80 2.90
C SER A 134 5.48 14.42 3.61
N ASN A 135 6.70 14.04 3.20
CA ASN A 135 7.99 14.36 3.84
C ASN A 135 8.07 14.08 5.36
N ASP A 136 7.00 13.53 5.95
CA ASP A 136 6.84 13.31 7.37
C ASP A 136 7.44 11.96 7.73
N LYS A 137 8.59 12.00 8.41
CA LYS A 137 9.35 10.81 8.80
C LYS A 137 8.54 9.90 9.74
N TRP A 138 7.59 10.43 10.50
CA TRP A 138 6.74 9.66 11.39
C TRP A 138 5.78 8.78 10.59
N TYR A 139 5.10 9.36 9.59
CA TYR A 139 4.24 8.60 8.68
C TYR A 139 5.03 7.59 7.84
N GLN A 140 6.22 7.96 7.35
CA GLN A 140 7.08 7.05 6.59
C GLN A 140 7.49 5.84 7.43
N ARG A 141 7.88 6.03 8.70
CA ARG A 141 8.27 4.93 9.59
C ARG A 141 7.13 3.94 9.81
N TYR A 142 5.92 4.41 10.12
CA TYR A 142 4.78 3.50 10.31
C TYR A 142 4.36 2.81 9.02
N SER A 143 4.38 3.53 7.90
CA SER A 143 4.03 2.98 6.59
C SER A 143 5.04 1.92 6.13
N LEU A 144 6.31 2.06 6.53
CA LEU A 144 7.33 1.05 6.31
C LEU A 144 7.05 -0.21 7.13
N ILE A 145 6.80 -0.07 8.44
CA ILE A 145 6.46 -1.22 9.31
C ILE A 145 5.24 -1.96 8.73
N PHE A 146 4.21 -1.20 8.36
CA PHE A 146 3.02 -1.74 7.71
C PHE A 146 3.34 -2.50 6.40
N SER A 147 4.22 -1.95 5.55
CA SER A 147 4.63 -2.60 4.29
C SER A 147 5.40 -3.90 4.51
N VAL A 148 6.24 -3.96 5.55
CA VAL A 148 6.93 -5.18 5.97
C VAL A 148 5.93 -6.23 6.48
N CYS A 149 4.98 -5.82 7.33
CA CYS A 149 3.91 -6.71 7.80
C CYS A 149 3.07 -7.26 6.63
N LEU A 150 2.73 -6.43 5.64
CA LEU A 150 2.04 -6.87 4.42
C LEU A 150 2.87 -7.89 3.62
N THR A 151 4.18 -7.67 3.50
CA THR A 151 5.09 -8.60 2.83
C THR A 151 5.08 -9.97 3.49
N ILE A 152 5.17 -10.00 4.83
CA ILE A 152 5.10 -11.22 5.62
C ILE A 152 3.74 -11.90 5.45
N TYR A 153 2.65 -11.14 5.51
CA TYR A 153 1.30 -11.65 5.30
C TYR A 153 1.13 -12.31 3.92
N TYR A 154 1.58 -11.66 2.85
CA TYR A 154 1.50 -12.23 1.50
C TYR A 154 2.40 -13.46 1.34
N ALA A 155 3.58 -13.47 1.96
CA ALA A 155 4.44 -14.65 1.97
C ALA A 155 3.74 -15.83 2.65
N PHE A 156 3.15 -15.64 3.83
CA PHE A 156 2.39 -16.68 4.51
C PHE A 156 1.14 -17.12 3.73
N SER A 157 0.41 -16.19 3.11
CA SER A 157 -0.74 -16.52 2.26
C SER A 157 -0.35 -17.40 1.07
N ALA A 158 0.83 -17.16 0.49
CA ALA A 158 1.37 -17.99 -0.57
C ALA A 158 1.64 -19.43 -0.09
N PHE A 159 2.19 -19.62 1.11
CA PHE A 159 2.41 -20.96 1.66
C PHE A 159 1.14 -21.65 2.15
N GLY A 160 0.15 -20.90 2.66
CA GLY A 160 -1.07 -21.46 3.24
C GLY A 160 -2.04 -22.07 2.23
N ASN A 161 -1.97 -21.66 0.96
CA ASN A 161 -2.93 -22.03 -0.09
C ASN A 161 -2.34 -22.98 -1.16
N LEU A 162 -1.36 -23.83 -0.81
CA LEU A 162 -0.64 -24.70 -1.76
C LEU A 162 -1.52 -25.59 -2.66
N PHE A 163 -2.77 -25.88 -2.28
CA PHE A 163 -3.71 -26.67 -3.09
C PHE A 163 -4.39 -25.89 -4.23
N ASN A 164 -4.41 -24.56 -4.18
CA ASN A 164 -4.91 -23.72 -5.25
C ASN A 164 -3.69 -23.14 -5.96
N ILE A 165 -3.39 -23.44 -7.22
CA ILE A 165 -2.11 -23.01 -7.84
C ILE A 165 -2.07 -21.50 -8.10
N ILE A 166 -3.23 -20.89 -8.38
CA ILE A 166 -3.31 -19.51 -8.86
C ILE A 166 -3.10 -18.50 -7.72
N SER A 167 -3.79 -18.66 -6.59
CA SER A 167 -3.73 -17.69 -5.49
C SER A 167 -2.32 -17.54 -4.88
N PRO A 168 -1.59 -18.63 -4.55
CA PRO A 168 -0.21 -18.59 -4.08
C PRO A 168 0.75 -17.92 -5.04
N PHE A 169 0.56 -18.09 -6.34
CA PHE A 169 1.40 -17.46 -7.33
C PHE A 169 1.29 -15.94 -7.23
N PHE A 170 0.06 -15.41 -7.25
CA PHE A 170 -0.16 -13.96 -7.13
C PHE A 170 0.24 -13.43 -5.75
N ASP A 171 -0.02 -14.16 -4.67
CA ASP A 171 0.43 -13.78 -3.33
C ASP A 171 1.95 -13.78 -3.22
N GLY A 172 2.64 -14.73 -3.86
CA GLY A 172 4.10 -14.76 -3.98
C GLY A 172 4.64 -13.56 -4.76
N CYS A 173 4.04 -13.24 -5.92
CA CYS A 173 4.39 -12.04 -6.69
C CYS A 173 4.17 -10.76 -5.88
N LYS A 174 3.08 -10.68 -5.11
CA LYS A 174 2.80 -9.55 -4.22
C LYS A 174 3.83 -9.47 -3.09
N ALA A 175 4.19 -10.59 -2.47
CA ALA A 175 5.22 -10.60 -1.43
C ALA A 175 6.57 -10.09 -1.95
N VAL A 176 6.98 -10.53 -3.15
CA VAL A 176 8.19 -10.00 -3.81
C VAL A 176 8.06 -8.50 -4.07
N ALA A 177 6.94 -8.07 -4.66
CA ALA A 177 6.72 -6.67 -5.00
C ALA A 177 6.70 -5.76 -3.75
N THR A 178 5.98 -6.14 -2.69
CA THR A 178 5.95 -5.38 -1.44
C THR A 178 7.27 -5.43 -0.69
N GLY A 179 8.04 -6.52 -0.82
CA GLY A 179 9.38 -6.64 -0.28
C GLY A 179 10.36 -5.65 -0.93
N VAL A 180 10.42 -5.65 -2.27
CA VAL A 180 11.28 -4.71 -3.03
C VAL A 180 10.82 -3.27 -2.82
N MET A 181 9.51 -3.02 -2.82
CA MET A 181 8.92 -1.72 -2.46
C MET A 181 9.38 -1.27 -1.06
N SER A 182 9.37 -2.16 -0.06
CA SER A 182 9.81 -1.83 1.31
C SER A 182 11.30 -1.48 1.38
N ILE A 183 12.14 -2.11 0.56
CA ILE A 183 13.57 -1.76 0.46
C ILE A 183 13.73 -0.35 -0.10
N HIS A 184 12.99 0.01 -1.16
CA HIS A 184 13.03 1.37 -1.69
C HIS A 184 12.44 2.40 -0.72
N ALA A 185 11.36 2.05 -0.03
CA ALA A 185 10.77 2.87 1.03
C ALA A 185 11.77 3.14 2.17
N TRP A 186 12.55 2.12 2.57
CA TRP A 186 13.64 2.28 3.53
C TRP A 186 14.69 3.27 3.04
N LYS A 187 15.12 3.14 1.77
CA LYS A 187 16.07 4.08 1.16
C LYS A 187 15.52 5.51 1.13
N ILE A 188 14.25 5.72 0.82
CA ILE A 188 13.60 7.04 0.86
C ILE A 188 13.58 7.58 2.30
N HIS A 189 13.32 6.72 3.27
CA HIS A 189 13.29 7.10 4.68
C HIS A 189 14.67 7.50 5.21
N THR A 190 15.73 6.77 4.82
CA THR A 190 17.11 6.99 5.30
C THR A 190 17.94 7.95 4.46
N SER A 191 17.56 8.22 3.21
CA SER A 191 18.19 9.28 2.42
C SER A 191 17.87 10.62 3.09
N ASP A 192 18.91 11.32 3.54
CA ASP A 192 18.81 12.53 4.35
C ASP A 192 17.96 13.63 3.69
N ALA A 193 17.33 14.42 4.56
CA ALA A 193 16.52 15.61 4.29
C ALA A 193 17.25 16.78 3.57
N SER A 194 18.34 16.51 2.86
CA SER A 194 19.23 17.51 2.26
C SER A 194 19.26 17.51 0.72
N ALA A 195 18.59 16.55 0.06
CA ALA A 195 18.67 16.40 -1.41
C ALA A 195 17.31 16.38 -2.15
N GLN A 196 16.17 16.51 -1.47
CA GLN A 196 14.88 16.62 -2.12
C GLN A 196 14.65 18.06 -2.61
N ASP A 197 15.29 18.42 -3.73
CA ASP A 197 14.83 19.54 -4.53
C ASP A 197 13.61 19.06 -5.36
N PRO A 198 12.38 19.55 -5.07
CA PRO A 198 11.16 19.09 -5.73
C PRO A 198 11.12 19.44 -7.23
N THR A 199 12.08 20.21 -7.75
CA THR A 199 12.10 20.65 -9.16
C THR A 199 12.48 19.56 -10.17
N VAL A 200 13.10 18.44 -9.76
CA VAL A 200 13.60 17.44 -10.71
C VAL A 200 12.55 16.39 -11.12
N LEU A 201 11.42 16.29 -10.42
CA LEU A 201 10.36 15.31 -10.75
C LEU A 201 9.36 15.78 -11.83
N VAL A 202 9.49 17.02 -12.33
CA VAL A 202 8.57 17.58 -13.36
C VAL A 202 9.07 17.37 -14.80
N LEU A 203 10.27 16.81 -14.99
CA LEU A 203 10.94 16.82 -16.31
C LEU A 203 11.17 15.45 -17.00
N HIS A 204 10.58 14.33 -16.52
CA HIS A 204 10.72 13.02 -17.20
C HIS A 204 9.47 12.14 -17.23
#